data_AF-A0A267DXL5-F1
#
_entry.id   AF-A0A267DXL5-F1
#
_cell.length_a   1.000
_cell.length_b   1.000
_cell.length_c   1.000
_cell.angle_alpha   90.00
_cell.angle_beta   90.00
_cell.angle_gamma   90.00
#
_symmetry.space_group_name_H-M   'P 1'
#
loop_
_entity.id
_entity.type
_entity.pdbx_description
1 polymer ?
#
loop_
_entity_poly.entity_id
_entity_poly.type
_entity_poly.pdbx_seq_one_letter_code
_entity_poly.pdbx_strand_id
1 'polypeptide(L)'
;MTNTCISELDRSDTWSTYGDGDSGSNGIPADCVPIGCQLQPLPVAEYADPNTGTVRVSVKATCPDDLLLSVHSSRLDEQRRRLQADMKACADWQPISRRHAATGGLLCAARLGGANGRLIRVQALGFDGAPRAGRVRVRPLDEPPSGSEIVSLTDLYYLKRQFADACSQLTALAYLDCLKPTDANGQWSEAASNFFCDLMTNSSEPKAVQIVRNLLDEPPYNCSVVFVRPNVSIEMIKYGYALEPSILTYPTQRLTDF
;
A
#
# COMPACT_ATOMS: atom_id res chain seq x y z
N MET A 1 38.26 -28.15 -28.35
CA MET A 1 38.76 -27.63 -27.06
C MET A 1 37.67 -27.83 -26.05
N THR A 2 37.99 -28.64 -25.06
CA THR A 2 37.10 -29.42 -24.20
C THR A 2 36.72 -28.68 -22.92
N ASN A 3 35.47 -28.91 -22.50
CA ASN A 3 34.91 -28.86 -21.16
C ASN A 3 35.90 -28.63 -20.00
N THR A 4 35.61 -27.59 -19.20
CA THR A 4 36.00 -27.55 -17.79
C THR A 4 34.71 -27.51 -16.98
N CYS A 5 34.33 -28.68 -16.48
CA CYS A 5 33.33 -28.84 -15.45
C CYS A 5 33.82 -28.15 -14.18
N ILE A 6 33.03 -27.22 -13.63
CA ILE A 6 33.18 -26.82 -12.23
C ILE A 6 32.46 -27.88 -11.40
N SER A 7 33.30 -28.66 -10.75
CA SER A 7 33.07 -29.68 -9.74
C SER A 7 32.16 -29.23 -8.62
N GLU A 8 31.24 -30.13 -8.26
CA GLU A 8 30.76 -30.42 -6.90
C GLU A 8 31.03 -29.33 -5.86
N LEU A 9 30.06 -28.42 -5.70
CA LEU A 9 29.98 -27.61 -4.50
C LEU A 9 29.45 -28.49 -3.36
N ASP A 10 30.41 -28.95 -2.57
CA ASP A 10 30.35 -29.33 -1.16
C ASP A 10 28.94 -29.47 -0.55
N ARG A 11 28.54 -30.74 -0.44
CA ARG A 11 27.56 -31.23 0.52
C ARG A 11 28.14 -31.12 1.93
N SER A 12 28.07 -29.96 2.56
CA SER A 12 28.14 -29.85 4.03
C SER A 12 27.71 -28.49 4.51
N ASP A 13 26.41 -28.22 4.46
CA ASP A 13 25.77 -27.34 5.43
C ASP A 13 24.47 -28.02 5.85
N THR A 14 24.62 -29.02 6.72
CA THR A 14 23.55 -29.54 7.56
C THR A 14 23.07 -28.41 8.46
N TRP A 15 22.22 -27.54 7.93
CA TRP A 15 21.47 -26.61 8.75
C TRP A 15 20.35 -27.40 9.41
N SER A 16 20.54 -27.68 10.69
CA SER A 16 19.54 -28.29 11.57
C SER A 16 18.18 -27.65 11.33
N THR A 17 17.30 -28.45 10.75
CA THR A 17 15.85 -28.31 10.72
C THR A 17 15.34 -27.90 12.09
N TYR A 18 15.05 -26.62 12.28
CA TYR A 18 14.04 -26.21 13.24
C TYR A 18 12.69 -26.67 12.68
N GLY A 19 12.31 -27.91 13.01
CA GLY A 19 10.94 -28.41 12.99
C GLY A 19 10.25 -28.46 11.62
N ASP A 20 10.77 -29.25 10.69
CA ASP A 20 9.91 -29.81 9.63
C ASP A 20 9.11 -30.97 10.23
N GLY A 21 7.97 -30.61 10.84
CA GLY A 21 6.87 -31.54 11.11
C GLY A 21 5.98 -31.60 9.88
N ASP A 22 6.11 -32.71 9.15
CA ASP A 22 5.26 -33.12 8.03
C ASP A 22 3.77 -33.13 8.40
N SER A 23 2.89 -32.61 7.52
CA SER A 23 1.48 -33.03 7.29
C SER A 23 0.73 -32.02 6.40
N GLY A 24 0.67 -32.27 5.08
CA GLY A 24 -0.47 -32.05 4.15
C GLY A 24 -1.25 -30.72 4.10
N SER A 25 -0.91 -29.73 4.90
CA SER A 25 -1.50 -28.40 4.95
C SER A 25 -0.42 -27.41 4.55
N ASN A 26 -0.76 -26.25 4.01
CA ASN A 26 0.21 -25.19 3.65
C ASN A 26 1.00 -24.65 4.88
N GLY A 27 0.95 -25.30 6.05
CA GLY A 27 1.71 -24.97 7.25
C GLY A 27 1.40 -23.60 7.83
N ILE A 28 0.32 -22.96 7.37
CA ILE A 28 -0.24 -21.74 7.94
C ILE A 28 -1.23 -22.16 9.03
N PRO A 29 -1.20 -21.53 10.21
CA PRO A 29 -2.13 -21.83 11.29
C PRO A 29 -3.58 -21.66 10.84
N ALA A 30 -4.48 -22.55 11.30
CA ALA A 30 -5.86 -22.61 10.83
C ALA A 30 -6.69 -21.34 11.12
N ASP A 31 -6.34 -20.62 12.19
CA ASP A 31 -6.94 -19.35 12.61
C ASP A 31 -6.33 -18.12 11.89
N CYS A 32 -5.35 -18.33 11.01
CA CYS A 32 -4.64 -17.28 10.29
C CYS A 32 -5.09 -17.15 8.83
N VAL A 33 -4.86 -15.96 8.25
CA VAL A 33 -5.16 -15.68 6.85
C VAL A 33 -4.22 -16.48 5.93
N PRO A 34 -4.74 -17.04 4.82
CA PRO A 34 -3.91 -17.76 3.85
C PRO A 34 -3.04 -16.80 3.04
N ILE A 35 -1.98 -17.35 2.41
CA ILE A 35 -1.21 -16.64 1.38
C ILE A 35 -2.15 -16.24 0.24
N GLY A 36 -1.98 -15.02 -0.29
CA GLY A 36 -2.82 -14.50 -1.36
C GLY A 36 -4.18 -13.98 -0.89
N CYS A 37 -4.46 -13.96 0.42
CA CYS A 37 -5.64 -13.31 0.96
C CYS A 37 -5.69 -11.84 0.52
N GLN A 38 -6.73 -11.50 -0.24
CA GLN A 38 -7.03 -10.13 -0.62
C GLN A 38 -7.99 -9.54 0.40
N LEU A 39 -7.63 -8.37 0.92
CA LEU A 39 -8.53 -7.57 1.75
C LEU A 39 -9.57 -6.92 0.85
N GLN A 40 -10.84 -6.98 1.27
CA GLN A 40 -11.89 -6.25 0.56
C GLN A 40 -11.59 -4.74 0.60
N PRO A 41 -11.66 -4.04 -0.53
CA PRO A 41 -11.42 -2.61 -0.58
C PRO A 41 -12.49 -1.87 0.25
N LEU A 42 -12.08 -0.82 0.96
CA LEU A 42 -12.99 0.09 1.66
C LEU A 42 -13.98 0.72 0.66
N PRO A 43 -15.31 0.58 0.82
CA PRO A 43 -16.29 1.21 -0.05
C PRO A 43 -16.39 2.71 0.25
N VAL A 44 -15.39 3.49 -0.18
CA VAL A 44 -15.23 4.92 0.15
C VAL A 44 -16.48 5.74 -0.19
N ALA A 45 -17.21 5.37 -1.25
CA ALA A 45 -18.42 6.07 -1.70
C ALA A 45 -19.57 6.04 -0.69
N GLU A 46 -19.64 5.01 0.16
CA GLU A 46 -20.67 4.91 1.21
C GLU A 46 -20.50 5.97 2.31
N TYR A 47 -19.33 6.62 2.37
CA TYR A 47 -19.00 7.64 3.36
C TYR A 47 -19.11 9.06 2.80
N ALA A 48 -19.63 9.23 1.59
CA ALA A 48 -19.84 10.56 1.01
C ALA A 48 -20.94 11.31 1.78
N ASP A 49 -20.66 12.57 2.10
CA ASP A 49 -21.68 13.47 2.62
C ASP A 49 -22.78 13.66 1.57
N PRO A 50 -24.07 13.44 1.91
CA PRO A 50 -25.15 13.41 0.93
C PRO A 50 -25.47 14.78 0.33
N ASN A 51 -25.05 15.87 0.97
CA ASN A 51 -25.32 17.23 0.50
C ASN A 51 -24.24 17.73 -0.46
N THR A 52 -23.00 17.29 -0.26
CA THR A 52 -21.83 17.76 -1.02
C THR A 52 -21.28 16.72 -1.98
N GLY A 53 -21.60 15.44 -1.80
CA GLY A 53 -21.00 14.33 -2.54
C GLY A 53 -19.51 14.11 -2.22
N THR A 54 -19.01 14.71 -1.13
CA THR A 54 -17.58 14.66 -0.77
C THR A 54 -17.32 13.76 0.44
N VAL A 55 -16.14 13.17 0.49
CA VAL A 55 -15.65 12.34 1.60
C VAL A 55 -14.52 13.09 2.30
N ARG A 56 -14.55 13.12 3.63
CA ARG A 56 -13.46 13.71 4.43
C ARG A 56 -12.37 12.68 4.67
N VAL A 57 -11.14 13.00 4.28
CA VAL A 57 -10.01 12.06 4.33
C VAL A 57 -8.74 12.70 4.90
N SER A 58 -7.92 11.91 5.60
CA SER A 58 -6.48 12.18 5.72
C SER A 58 -5.76 11.49 4.57
N VAL A 59 -4.70 12.13 4.07
CA VAL A 59 -3.95 11.63 2.92
C VAL A 59 -2.49 11.47 3.29
N LYS A 60 -1.96 10.28 3.01
CA LYS A 60 -0.52 10.08 2.84
C LYS A 60 -0.26 9.89 1.35
N ALA A 61 0.82 10.48 0.86
CA ALA A 61 1.18 10.40 -0.55
C ALA A 61 2.69 10.44 -0.73
N THR A 62 3.15 9.88 -1.85
CA THR A 62 4.52 10.07 -2.33
C THR A 62 4.55 10.83 -3.66
N CYS A 63 3.48 10.72 -4.46
CA CYS A 63 3.23 11.49 -5.67
C CYS A 63 1.71 11.52 -5.96
N PRO A 64 1.24 12.28 -6.96
CA PRO A 64 -0.19 12.34 -7.30
C PRO A 64 -0.84 10.99 -7.64
N ASP A 65 -0.06 10.02 -8.15
CA ASP A 65 -0.57 8.70 -8.52
C ASP A 65 -0.46 7.65 -7.40
N ASP A 66 0.09 8.02 -6.25
CA ASP A 66 0.40 7.10 -5.15
C ASP A 66 -0.16 7.63 -3.84
N LEU A 67 -1.48 7.49 -3.67
CA LEU A 67 -2.23 8.02 -2.54
C LEU A 67 -2.74 6.90 -1.63
N LEU A 68 -2.67 7.15 -0.32
CA LEU A 68 -3.36 6.39 0.70
C LEU A 68 -4.35 7.30 1.42
N LEU A 69 -5.64 6.98 1.30
CA LEU A 69 -6.74 7.71 1.91
C LEU A 69 -7.18 7.02 3.20
N SER A 70 -7.31 7.79 4.28
CA SER A 70 -7.94 7.38 5.52
C SER A 70 -9.25 8.16 5.70
N VAL A 71 -10.38 7.48 5.55
CA VAL A 71 -11.71 8.12 5.64
C VAL A 71 -12.04 8.45 7.09
N HIS A 72 -12.40 9.71 7.35
CA HIS A 72 -12.85 10.18 8.65
C HIS A 72 -14.35 9.95 8.79
N SER A 73 -14.70 8.96 9.62
CA SER A 73 -16.05 8.77 10.13
C SER A 73 -15.95 8.25 11.56
N SER A 74 -16.87 8.64 12.42
CA SER A 74 -16.89 8.22 13.83
C SER A 74 -16.79 6.69 13.98
N ARG A 75 -17.44 5.95 13.07
CA ARG A 75 -17.40 4.49 13.01
C ARG A 75 -16.00 3.98 12.65
N LEU A 76 -15.40 4.47 11.57
CA LEU A 76 -14.07 4.00 11.12
C LEU A 76 -12.96 4.41 12.08
N ASP A 77 -13.03 5.62 12.64
CA ASP A 77 -12.07 6.10 13.63
C ASP A 77 -12.10 5.21 14.89
N GLU A 78 -13.29 4.83 15.36
CA GLU A 78 -13.44 3.90 16.47
C GLU A 78 -12.95 2.49 16.13
N GLN A 79 -13.28 1.98 14.94
CA GLN A 79 -12.79 0.68 14.47
C GLN A 79 -11.26 0.64 14.37
N ARG A 80 -10.62 1.72 13.86
CA ARG A 80 -9.15 1.85 13.83
C ARG A 80 -8.55 1.77 15.24
N ARG A 81 -9.11 2.52 16.18
CA ARG A 81 -8.62 2.53 17.58
C ARG A 81 -8.77 1.17 18.25
N ARG A 82 -9.94 0.52 18.09
CA ARG A 82 -10.19 -0.82 18.64
C ARG A 82 -9.25 -1.86 18.04
N LEU A 83 -9.12 -1.89 16.71
CA LEU A 83 -8.24 -2.85 16.05
C LEU A 83 -6.80 -2.74 16.54
N GLN A 84 -6.27 -1.51 16.66
CA GLN A 84 -4.92 -1.30 17.21
C GLN A 84 -4.79 -1.81 18.64
N ALA A 85 -5.78 -1.54 19.50
CA ALA A 85 -5.79 -2.01 20.87
C ALA A 85 -5.87 -3.56 20.95
N ASP A 86 -6.77 -4.17 20.18
CA ASP A 86 -7.01 -5.61 20.16
C ASP A 86 -5.80 -6.38 19.61
N MET A 87 -5.19 -5.89 18.52
CA MET A 87 -3.97 -6.48 17.98
C MET A 87 -2.79 -6.36 18.95
N LYS A 88 -2.69 -5.24 19.67
CA LYS A 88 -1.64 -5.05 20.68
C LYS A 88 -1.85 -5.95 21.90
N ALA A 89 -3.11 -6.19 22.29
CA ALA A 89 -3.48 -7.04 23.43
C ALA A 89 -3.42 -8.55 23.12
N CYS A 90 -3.40 -8.93 21.84
CA CYS A 90 -3.29 -10.32 21.41
C CYS A 90 -1.95 -10.92 21.89
N ALA A 91 -2.01 -12.00 22.69
CA ALA A 91 -0.85 -12.59 23.36
C ALA A 91 -0.23 -13.77 22.59
N ASP A 92 -1.01 -14.42 21.73
CA ASP A 92 -0.70 -15.69 21.07
C ASP A 92 -0.40 -15.49 19.58
N TRP A 93 0.50 -14.54 19.29
CA TRP A 93 1.01 -14.32 17.95
C TRP A 93 1.96 -15.45 17.52
N GLN A 94 1.75 -15.99 16.32
CA GLN A 94 2.58 -17.05 15.77
C GLN A 94 3.55 -16.50 14.71
N PRO A 95 4.86 -16.73 14.84
CA PRO A 95 5.86 -16.17 13.94
C PRO A 95 5.73 -16.76 12.53
N ILE A 96 6.04 -15.95 11.52
CA ILE A 96 5.99 -16.39 10.12
C ILE A 96 7.16 -17.33 9.80
N SER A 97 6.89 -18.40 9.07
CA SER A 97 7.94 -19.28 8.55
C SER A 97 8.71 -18.62 7.41
N ARG A 98 10.01 -18.90 7.32
CA ARG A 98 10.88 -18.36 6.26
C ARG A 98 10.36 -18.69 4.85
N ARG A 99 9.81 -19.90 4.67
CA ARG A 99 9.25 -20.33 3.38
C ARG A 99 8.07 -19.46 2.92
N HIS A 100 7.19 -19.04 3.84
CA HIS A 100 6.03 -18.22 3.48
C HIS A 100 6.39 -16.75 3.28
N ALA A 101 7.40 -16.25 4.00
CA ALA A 101 7.94 -14.93 3.73
C ALA A 101 8.58 -14.85 2.32
N ALA A 102 9.16 -15.96 1.84
CA ALA A 102 9.80 -16.04 0.53
C ALA A 102 8.82 -15.91 -0.65
N THR A 103 7.60 -16.41 -0.48
CA THR A 103 6.57 -16.42 -1.53
C THR A 103 6.10 -15.02 -1.92
N GLY A 104 6.21 -14.03 -1.02
CA GLY A 104 5.64 -12.70 -1.22
C GLY A 104 4.10 -12.71 -1.13
N GLY A 105 3.49 -11.53 -1.06
CA GLY A 105 2.04 -11.35 -1.04
C GLY A 105 1.32 -11.79 0.23
N LEU A 106 2.04 -12.32 1.23
CA LEU A 106 1.47 -12.68 2.53
C LEU A 106 1.07 -11.42 3.31
N LEU A 107 -0.16 -11.41 3.83
CA LEU A 107 -0.62 -10.40 4.77
C LEU A 107 -0.26 -10.82 6.20
N CYS A 108 0.40 -9.93 6.93
CA CYS A 108 0.96 -10.23 8.25
C CYS A 108 0.84 -9.07 9.24
N ALA A 109 1.02 -9.40 10.52
CA ALA A 109 1.27 -8.41 11.56
C ALA A 109 2.77 -8.27 11.79
N ALA A 110 3.22 -7.06 12.09
CA ALA A 110 4.60 -6.80 12.47
C ALA A 110 4.70 -6.12 13.84
N ARG A 111 5.79 -6.42 14.54
CA ARG A 111 6.20 -5.76 15.77
C ARG A 111 7.25 -4.69 15.45
N LEU A 112 6.79 -3.46 15.24
CA LEU A 112 7.67 -2.31 14.99
C LEU A 112 7.72 -1.42 16.24
N GLY A 113 8.92 -1.00 16.64
CA GLY A 113 9.10 -0.10 17.80
C GLY A 113 8.67 -0.70 19.15
N GLY A 114 8.64 -2.04 19.29
CA GLY A 114 8.31 -2.73 20.53
C GLY A 114 6.82 -2.97 20.77
N ALA A 115 5.93 -2.52 19.88
CA ALA A 115 4.49 -2.84 19.94
C ALA A 115 4.10 -3.77 18.79
N ASN A 116 3.37 -4.85 19.11
CA ASN A 116 2.68 -5.66 18.09
C ASN A 116 1.52 -4.83 17.53
N GLY A 117 1.24 -4.97 16.23
CA GLY A 117 -0.05 -4.53 15.68
C GLY A 117 0.01 -3.61 14.47
N ARG A 118 1.17 -3.40 13.84
CA ARG A 118 1.17 -2.76 12.51
C ARG A 118 0.85 -3.80 11.45
N LEU A 119 -0.11 -3.47 10.60
CA LEU A 119 -0.51 -4.33 9.49
C LEU A 119 0.41 -4.10 8.30
N ILE A 120 0.92 -5.21 7.78
CA ILE A 120 1.97 -5.18 6.79
C ILE A 120 1.68 -6.26 5.74
N ARG A 121 1.97 -5.96 4.47
CA ARG A 121 2.02 -6.92 3.39
C ARG A 121 3.48 -7.23 3.05
N VAL A 122 3.85 -8.50 3.09
CA VAL A 122 5.18 -8.95 2.63
C VAL A 122 5.26 -8.75 1.13
N GLN A 123 6.24 -7.95 0.67
CA GLN A 123 6.45 -7.73 -0.76
C GLN A 123 7.35 -8.81 -1.35
N ALA A 124 8.50 -9.06 -0.72
CA ALA A 124 9.43 -10.14 -1.06
C ALA A 124 10.49 -10.32 0.04
N LEU A 125 11.07 -11.52 0.15
CA LEU A 125 12.38 -11.66 0.79
C LEU A 125 13.44 -11.01 -0.10
N GLY A 126 14.36 -10.26 0.51
CA GLY A 126 15.31 -9.40 -0.20
C GLY A 126 15.99 -10.10 -1.38
N PHE A 127 15.83 -9.51 -2.57
CA PHE A 127 16.77 -9.67 -3.67
C PHE A 127 17.90 -8.67 -3.43
N ASP A 128 19.05 -9.19 -3.01
CA ASP A 128 20.32 -8.48 -3.02
C ASP A 128 21.47 -9.49 -3.15
N GLY A 129 21.33 -10.46 -4.05
CA GLY A 129 22.36 -11.46 -4.42
C GLY A 129 22.94 -12.33 -3.30
N ALA A 130 22.54 -12.11 -2.05
CA ALA A 130 22.97 -12.79 -0.86
C ALA A 130 21.80 -12.78 0.13
N PRO A 131 21.35 -13.95 0.62
CA PRO A 131 20.32 -14.04 1.65
C PRO A 131 20.89 -13.51 2.98
N ARG A 132 20.98 -12.18 3.14
CA ARG A 132 21.40 -11.57 4.39
C ARG A 132 20.32 -11.81 5.46
N ALA A 133 20.54 -12.86 6.23
CA ALA A 133 20.11 -13.01 7.62
C ALA A 133 18.67 -12.59 7.96
N GLY A 134 17.67 -13.22 7.34
CA GLY A 134 16.29 -13.15 7.84
C GLY A 134 15.63 -11.77 7.77
N ARG A 135 16.06 -10.88 6.86
CA ARG A 135 15.37 -9.60 6.61
C ARG A 135 14.40 -9.69 5.43
N VAL A 136 13.26 -9.02 5.56
CA VAL A 136 12.16 -9.06 4.60
C VAL A 136 11.79 -7.64 4.18
N ARG A 137 11.59 -7.40 2.88
CA ARG A 137 10.99 -6.14 2.42
C ARG A 137 9.48 -6.25 2.54
N VAL A 138 8.90 -5.25 3.18
CA VAL A 138 7.49 -5.24 3.49
C VAL A 138 6.87 -3.88 3.21
N ARG A 139 5.57 -3.88 2.93
CA ARG A 139 4.77 -2.66 2.77
C ARG A 139 3.80 -2.53 3.94
N PRO A 140 3.94 -1.52 4.79
CA PRO A 140 2.90 -1.19 5.74
C PRO A 140 1.60 -0.80 5.03
N LEU A 141 0.45 -1.30 5.51
CA LEU A 141 -0.85 -0.98 4.91
C LEU A 141 -1.35 0.44 5.23
N ASP A 142 -0.71 1.09 6.19
CA ASP A 142 -0.89 2.49 6.55
C ASP A 142 0.10 3.41 5.83
N GLU A 143 0.83 2.91 4.83
CA GLU A 143 1.66 3.69 3.91
C GLU A 143 1.22 3.52 2.45
N PRO A 144 1.48 4.51 1.58
CA PRO A 144 1.25 4.41 0.14
C PRO A 144 1.96 3.19 -0.50
N PRO A 145 1.49 2.72 -1.67
CA PRO A 145 2.04 1.56 -2.39
C PRO A 145 3.56 1.56 -2.58
N SER A 146 4.15 2.73 -2.86
CA SER A 146 5.61 2.88 -2.98
C SER A 146 6.37 2.83 -1.65
N GLY A 147 5.68 3.02 -0.52
CA GLY A 147 6.24 2.92 0.82
C GLY A 147 6.69 1.49 1.13
N SER A 148 7.98 1.31 1.38
CA SER A 148 8.52 0.01 1.78
C SER A 148 9.50 0.14 2.93
N GLU A 149 9.50 -0.89 3.78
CA GLU A 149 10.37 -1.00 4.95
C GLU A 149 11.10 -2.35 4.91
N ILE A 150 12.28 -2.40 5.53
CA ILE A 150 13.03 -3.64 5.73
C ILE A 150 12.91 -4.03 7.20
N VAL A 151 12.31 -5.19 7.46
CA VAL A 151 12.05 -5.68 8.82
C VAL A 151 12.69 -7.05 9.03
N SER A 152 12.94 -7.40 10.29
CA SER A 152 13.39 -8.75 10.62
C SER A 152 12.22 -9.74 10.52
N LEU A 153 12.48 -10.94 10.00
CA LEU A 153 11.52 -12.05 9.98
C LEU A 153 11.04 -12.39 11.40
N THR A 154 11.88 -12.20 12.41
CA THR A 154 11.55 -12.42 13.83
C THR A 154 10.49 -11.46 14.36
N ASP A 155 10.26 -10.35 13.68
CA ASP A 155 9.24 -9.37 14.04
C ASP A 155 7.94 -9.54 13.24
N LEU A 156 7.85 -10.59 12.41
CA LEU A 156 6.69 -10.88 11.57
C LEU A 156 5.88 -12.07 12.10
N TYR A 157 4.57 -11.88 12.16
CA TYR A 157 3.62 -12.85 12.69
C TYR A 157 2.46 -13.06 11.70
N TYR A 158 1.92 -14.27 11.65
CA TYR A 158 0.74 -14.54 10.83
C TYR A 158 -0.42 -13.65 11.29
N LEU A 159 -1.14 -13.04 10.34
CA LEU A 159 -2.33 -12.28 10.67
C LEU A 159 -3.49 -13.24 10.98
N LYS A 160 -4.08 -13.09 12.16
CA LYS A 160 -5.28 -13.84 12.54
C LYS A 160 -6.50 -13.41 11.74
N ARG A 161 -7.34 -14.36 11.33
CA ARG A 161 -8.57 -14.12 10.54
C ARG A 161 -9.50 -13.14 11.22
N GLN A 162 -9.62 -13.19 12.55
CA GLN A 162 -10.47 -12.27 13.32
C GLN A 162 -10.11 -10.79 13.13
N PHE A 163 -8.89 -10.48 12.70
CA PHE A 163 -8.45 -9.12 12.42
C PHE A 163 -8.61 -8.74 10.95
N ALA A 164 -8.61 -9.71 10.03
CA ALA A 164 -8.55 -9.47 8.59
C ALA A 164 -9.67 -8.55 8.07
N ASP A 165 -10.91 -8.80 8.48
CA ASP A 165 -12.07 -7.99 8.04
C ASP A 165 -11.99 -6.55 8.56
N ALA A 166 -11.53 -6.38 9.81
CA ALA A 166 -11.33 -5.04 10.36
C ALA A 166 -10.17 -4.31 9.66
N CYS A 167 -9.13 -5.04 9.22
CA CYS A 167 -7.99 -4.48 8.49
C CYS A 167 -8.39 -3.95 7.11
N SER A 168 -9.33 -4.63 6.44
CA SER A 168 -9.76 -4.31 5.08
C SER A 168 -10.48 -2.96 4.98
N GLN A 169 -11.03 -2.49 6.11
CA GLN A 169 -11.89 -1.31 6.16
C GLN A 169 -11.15 -0.02 6.54
N LEU A 170 -9.82 -0.04 6.72
CA LEU A 170 -9.14 1.10 7.35
C LEU A 170 -8.63 2.17 6.40
N THR A 171 -8.16 1.77 5.23
CA THR A 171 -7.53 2.67 4.25
C THR A 171 -7.94 2.28 2.84
N ALA A 172 -7.96 3.28 1.95
CA ALA A 172 -8.21 3.09 0.53
C ALA A 172 -7.01 3.58 -0.27
N LEU A 173 -6.57 2.76 -1.22
CA LEU A 173 -5.56 3.14 -2.20
C LEU A 173 -6.22 3.95 -3.31
N ALA A 174 -5.62 5.08 -3.66
CA ALA A 174 -6.17 5.95 -4.68
C ALA A 174 -5.08 6.61 -5.53
N TYR A 175 -5.50 7.18 -6.64
CA TYR A 175 -4.70 8.12 -7.41
C TYR A 175 -5.52 9.37 -7.71
N LEU A 176 -4.81 10.47 -8.01
CA LEU A 176 -5.41 11.73 -8.39
C LEU A 176 -5.94 11.65 -9.82
N ASP A 177 -7.26 11.74 -9.97
CA ASP A 177 -7.86 11.78 -11.30
C ASP A 177 -7.62 13.12 -11.97
N CYS A 178 -7.74 13.13 -13.30
CA CYS A 178 -7.77 14.33 -14.11
C CYS A 178 -6.50 15.20 -14.08
N LEU A 179 -5.33 14.66 -13.71
CA LEU A 179 -4.05 15.32 -13.96
C LEU A 179 -3.12 14.38 -14.72
N LYS A 180 -2.24 14.97 -15.53
CA LYS A 180 -1.09 14.26 -16.10
C LYS A 180 0.21 14.96 -15.75
N PRO A 181 1.30 14.23 -15.56
CA PRO A 181 2.61 14.84 -15.44
C PRO A 181 2.99 15.60 -16.72
N THR A 182 3.80 16.64 -16.56
CA THR A 182 4.31 17.46 -17.68
C THR A 182 5.44 16.79 -18.46
N ASP A 183 6.08 15.77 -17.87
CA ASP A 183 7.16 15.02 -18.51
C ASP A 183 6.67 14.22 -19.72
N ALA A 184 7.46 14.19 -20.78
CA ALA A 184 7.13 13.50 -22.03
C ALA A 184 6.99 11.97 -21.86
N ASN A 185 7.62 11.39 -20.83
CA ASN A 185 7.52 9.97 -20.52
C ASN A 185 6.34 9.65 -19.59
N GLY A 186 5.52 10.63 -19.23
CA GLY A 186 4.37 10.42 -18.37
C GLY A 186 4.74 10.17 -16.91
N GLN A 187 5.88 10.69 -16.43
CA GLN A 187 6.34 10.54 -15.04
C GLN A 187 6.27 11.86 -14.26
N TRP A 188 5.82 11.78 -13.00
CA TRP A 188 5.89 12.93 -12.10
C TRP A 188 7.33 13.26 -11.76
N SER A 189 7.72 14.52 -11.97
CA SER A 189 9.03 15.00 -11.52
C SER A 189 9.10 14.98 -9.99
N GLU A 190 10.33 14.89 -9.46
CA GLU A 190 10.56 14.96 -8.01
C GLU A 190 10.01 16.27 -7.41
N ALA A 191 10.21 17.40 -8.10
CA ALA A 191 9.67 18.69 -7.68
C ALA A 191 8.14 18.72 -7.65
N ALA A 192 7.47 18.15 -8.65
CA ALA A 192 6.01 18.05 -8.68
C ALA A 192 5.48 17.15 -7.55
N SER A 193 6.16 16.03 -7.28
CA SER A 193 5.80 15.10 -6.22
C SER A 193 5.96 15.72 -4.84
N ASN A 194 7.08 16.40 -4.59
CA ASN A 194 7.33 17.10 -3.33
C ASN A 194 6.32 18.23 -3.11
N PHE A 195 6.05 19.05 -4.13
CA PHE A 195 5.04 20.10 -4.04
C PHE A 195 3.65 19.54 -3.75
N PHE A 196 3.26 18.44 -4.39
CA PHE A 196 2.00 17.75 -4.09
C PHE A 196 1.94 17.25 -2.64
N CYS A 197 3.00 16.59 -2.16
CA CYS A 197 3.10 16.10 -0.79
C CYS A 197 3.02 17.23 0.24
N ASP A 198 3.63 18.39 -0.04
CA ASP A 198 3.51 19.58 0.78
C ASP A 198 2.04 20.04 0.83
N LEU A 199 1.34 20.12 -0.30
CA LEU A 199 -0.09 20.48 -0.32
C LEU A 199 -0.96 19.51 0.52
N MET A 200 -0.63 18.22 0.53
CA MET A 200 -1.33 17.24 1.36
C MET A 200 -1.04 17.42 2.86
N THR A 201 0.21 17.66 3.22
CA THR A 201 0.70 17.64 4.61
C THR A 201 0.68 19.00 5.30
N ASN A 202 0.60 20.10 4.55
CA ASN A 202 0.60 21.49 5.05
C ASN A 202 -0.59 21.85 5.95
N SER A 203 -1.58 20.97 6.11
CA SER A 203 -2.67 21.17 7.05
C SER A 203 -3.05 19.85 7.71
N SER A 204 -3.23 19.90 9.03
CA SER A 204 -3.74 18.79 9.84
C SER A 204 -5.24 18.55 9.65
N GLU A 205 -5.94 19.45 8.95
CA GLU A 205 -7.36 19.30 8.70
C GLU A 205 -7.64 18.21 7.65
N PRO A 206 -8.69 17.39 7.83
CA PRO A 206 -9.13 16.45 6.81
C PRO A 206 -9.44 17.16 5.49
N LYS A 207 -8.92 16.62 4.39
CA LYS A 207 -9.21 17.09 3.04
C LYS A 207 -10.57 16.60 2.58
N ALA A 208 -11.23 17.38 1.72
CA ALA A 208 -12.49 16.96 1.09
C ALA A 208 -12.18 16.45 -0.32
N VAL A 209 -12.52 15.19 -0.59
CA VAL A 209 -12.33 14.55 -1.90
C VAL A 209 -13.66 14.10 -2.49
N GLN A 210 -13.76 14.13 -3.81
CA GLN A 210 -14.86 13.51 -4.55
C GLN A 210 -14.31 12.26 -5.24
N ILE A 211 -15.06 11.17 -5.18
CA ILE A 211 -14.70 9.94 -5.89
C ILE A 211 -15.19 10.08 -7.33
N VAL A 212 -14.29 9.88 -8.28
CA VAL A 212 -14.62 9.96 -9.70
C VAL A 212 -14.93 8.56 -10.24
N ARG A 213 -14.09 7.57 -9.92
CA ARG A 213 -14.28 6.17 -10.33
C ARG A 213 -13.94 5.21 -9.19
N ASN A 214 -14.72 4.13 -9.07
CA ASN A 214 -14.34 2.97 -8.27
C ASN A 214 -13.57 2.01 -9.18
N LEU A 215 -12.39 1.58 -8.73
CA LEU A 215 -11.42 0.81 -9.52
C LEU A 215 -11.24 -0.58 -8.92
N LEU A 216 -12.35 -1.22 -8.53
CA LEU A 216 -12.36 -2.51 -7.84
C LEU A 216 -11.65 -3.63 -8.63
N ASP A 217 -11.47 -3.45 -9.95
CA ASP A 217 -10.85 -4.41 -10.86
C ASP A 217 -9.36 -4.11 -11.17
N GLU A 218 -8.80 -2.98 -10.71
CA GLU A 218 -7.42 -2.55 -10.99
C GLU A 218 -6.55 -2.52 -9.73
N PRO A 219 -6.13 -3.69 -9.20
CA PRO A 219 -5.23 -3.73 -8.06
C PRO A 219 -3.90 -3.04 -8.43
N PRO A 220 -3.35 -2.19 -7.54
CA PRO A 220 -3.67 -2.10 -6.13
C PRO A 220 -4.69 -1.00 -5.76
N TYR A 221 -5.22 -0.24 -6.71
CA TYR A 221 -6.03 0.95 -6.43
C TYR A 221 -7.50 0.61 -6.19
N ASN A 222 -8.14 1.33 -5.27
CA ASN A 222 -9.55 1.16 -4.96
C ASN A 222 -10.40 2.18 -5.71
N CYS A 223 -9.89 3.40 -5.92
CA CYS A 223 -10.62 4.50 -6.55
C CYS A 223 -9.72 5.58 -7.14
N SER A 224 -10.29 6.40 -8.03
CA SER A 224 -9.72 7.68 -8.43
C SER A 224 -10.47 8.82 -7.74
N VAL A 225 -9.74 9.87 -7.36
CA VAL A 225 -10.31 10.99 -6.59
C VAL A 225 -9.90 12.35 -7.15
N VAL A 226 -10.71 13.37 -6.88
CA VAL A 226 -10.35 14.78 -7.08
C VAL A 226 -10.46 15.50 -5.73
N PHE A 227 -9.49 16.37 -5.44
CA PHE A 227 -9.52 17.19 -4.23
C PHE A 227 -10.36 18.45 -4.45
N VAL A 228 -11.41 18.59 -3.64
CA VAL A 228 -12.29 19.75 -3.68
C VAL A 228 -11.75 20.87 -2.78
N ARG A 229 -11.19 20.50 -1.61
CA ARG A 229 -10.55 21.45 -0.68
C ARG A 229 -9.29 20.85 -0.03
N PRO A 230 -8.10 21.45 -0.25
CA PRO A 230 -7.82 22.49 -1.25
C PRO A 230 -8.02 21.95 -2.68
N ASN A 231 -8.26 22.80 -3.69
CA ASN A 231 -8.29 22.34 -5.08
C ASN A 231 -6.86 22.15 -5.59
N VAL A 232 -6.36 20.94 -5.36
CA VAL A 232 -4.96 20.59 -5.62
C VAL A 232 -4.65 20.61 -7.12
N SER A 233 -5.62 20.23 -7.95
CA SER A 233 -5.46 20.20 -9.40
C SER A 233 -5.14 21.59 -9.96
N ILE A 234 -5.84 22.63 -9.50
CA ILE A 234 -5.58 24.02 -9.91
C ILE A 234 -4.17 24.47 -9.49
N GLU A 235 -3.76 24.18 -8.25
CA GLU A 235 -2.43 24.57 -7.78
C GLU A 235 -1.33 23.85 -8.57
N MET A 236 -1.45 22.54 -8.79
CA MET A 236 -0.49 21.78 -9.59
C MET A 236 -0.36 22.32 -11.02
N ILE A 237 -1.46 22.71 -11.67
CA ILE A 237 -1.46 23.30 -13.01
C ILE A 237 -0.84 24.70 -12.99
N LYS A 238 -1.23 25.55 -12.03
CA LYS A 238 -0.75 26.93 -11.90
C LYS A 238 0.77 27.01 -11.75
N TYR A 239 1.37 26.08 -11.03
CA TYR A 239 2.82 26.01 -10.86
C TYR A 239 3.54 25.21 -11.97
N GLY A 240 2.81 24.78 -13.01
CA GLY A 240 3.39 24.08 -14.16
C GLY A 240 3.85 22.65 -13.87
N TYR A 241 3.32 22.03 -12.81
CA TYR A 241 3.67 20.66 -12.43
C TYR A 241 2.74 19.61 -13.04
N ALA A 242 1.54 20.00 -13.46
CA ALA A 242 0.57 19.10 -14.09
C ALA A 242 -0.09 19.74 -15.32
N LEU A 243 -0.57 18.87 -16.22
CA LEU A 243 -1.39 19.24 -17.37
C LEU A 243 -2.85 18.83 -17.11
N GLU A 244 -3.78 19.70 -17.52
CA GLU A 244 -5.20 19.34 -17.54
C GLU A 244 -5.47 18.40 -18.73
N PRO A 245 -6.21 17.28 -18.55
CA PRO A 245 -6.49 16.31 -19.61
C PRO A 245 -7.16 16.93 -20.84
N SER A 246 -7.93 18.02 -20.66
CA SER A 246 -8.64 18.77 -21.70
C SER A 246 -7.72 19.57 -22.63
N ILE A 247 -6.44 19.76 -22.30
CA ILE A 247 -5.47 20.49 -23.13
C ILE A 247 -4.72 19.56 -24.11
N LEU A 248 -4.75 18.24 -23.90
CA LEU A 248 -3.94 17.29 -24.68
C LEU A 248 -4.70 16.53 -25.79
N THR A 249 -5.97 16.85 -26.07
CA THR A 249 -6.69 16.26 -27.21
C THR A 249 -7.64 17.25 -27.88
N TYR A 250 -7.08 18.26 -28.55
CA TYR A 250 -7.62 18.71 -29.82
C TYR A 250 -6.46 18.92 -30.80
N PRO A 251 -6.41 18.21 -31.94
CA PRO A 251 -5.54 18.64 -33.02
C PRO A 251 -5.97 20.04 -33.41
N THR A 252 -4.98 20.90 -33.59
CA THR A 252 -5.06 22.30 -33.96
C THR A 252 -5.92 22.51 -35.22
N GLN A 253 -7.25 22.56 -35.08
CA GLN A 253 -8.11 23.16 -36.08
C GLN A 253 -8.21 24.65 -35.78
N ARG A 254 -7.25 25.35 -36.39
CA ARG A 254 -7.22 26.76 -36.75
C ARG A 254 -8.43 27.56 -36.25
N LEU A 255 -8.21 28.34 -35.19
CA LEU A 255 -8.82 29.65 -35.05
C LEU A 255 -8.20 30.56 -36.13
N THR A 256 -8.72 30.46 -37.34
CA THR A 256 -8.71 31.55 -38.31
C THR A 256 -10.09 31.61 -38.93
N ASP A 257 -10.77 32.73 -38.65
CA ASP A 257 -11.91 33.31 -39.33
C ASP A 257 -13.27 32.59 -39.19
N PHE A 258 -14.11 33.07 -38.27
CA PHE A 258 -15.35 33.82 -38.53
C PHE A 258 -16.11 34.12 -37.22
#